data_AF-A0A5B1QFT2-F1
#
_entry.id   AF-A0A5B1QFT2-F1
#
_cell.length_a   1.000
_cell.length_b   1.000
_cell.length_c   1.000
_cell.angle_alpha   90.00
_cell.angle_beta   90.00
_cell.angle_gamma   90.00
#
_symmetry.space_group_name_H-M   'P 1'
#
loop_
_entity.id
_entity.type
_entity.pdbx_description
1 polymer ?
#
loop_
_entity_poly.entity_id
_entity_poly.type
_entity_poly.pdbx_seq_one_letter_code
_entity_poly.pdbx_strand_id
1 'polypeptide(L)'
;MPGIADDYAILLEFSNDTLDCATVQLSRDYGRNSRTIVLLQPGEVVALVLEAGSTYKYVLRTPSKVASVTARGWRDLNCTVSQLFASANPQQQSGPVNGLVVDRIWREYRMTIWNDP
;
A
#
# COMPACT_ATOMS: atom_id res chain seq x y z
N MET A 1 1.55 24.61 26.02
CA MET A 1 0.92 25.09 24.77
C MET A 1 0.77 23.91 23.83
N PRO A 2 -0.44 23.47 23.45
CA PRO A 2 -0.58 22.60 22.28
C PRO A 2 -0.63 23.50 21.05
N GLY A 3 0.38 23.42 20.20
CA GLY A 3 0.34 24.04 18.87
C GLY A 3 -0.75 23.37 18.07
N ILE A 4 -1.54 24.19 17.37
CA ILE A 4 -2.51 23.75 16.37
C ILE A 4 -1.77 22.79 15.43
N ALA A 5 -2.16 21.51 15.44
CA ALA A 5 -1.71 20.59 14.42
C ALA A 5 -2.41 21.05 13.14
N ASP A 6 -1.72 21.84 12.32
CA ASP A 6 -2.19 22.16 10.98
C ASP A 6 -2.52 20.83 10.28
N ASP A 7 -3.73 20.72 9.74
CA ASP A 7 -4.11 19.62 8.86
C ASP A 7 -3.34 19.80 7.54
N TYR A 8 -2.14 19.22 7.46
CA TYR A 8 -1.39 19.14 6.22
C TYR A 8 -1.58 17.80 5.55
N ALA A 9 -1.60 17.83 4.22
CA ALA A 9 -1.63 16.64 3.40
C ALA A 9 -0.21 16.07 3.25
N ILE A 10 -0.10 14.74 3.30
CA ILE A 10 1.12 13.98 3.03
C ILE A 10 0.93 13.14 1.77
N LEU A 11 2.03 12.85 1.09
CA LEU A 11 2.07 11.99 -0.09
C LEU A 11 2.53 10.59 0.29
N LEU A 12 1.79 9.57 -0.13
CA LEU A 12 2.22 8.16 -0.10
C LEU A 12 2.45 7.70 -1.53
N GLU A 13 3.71 7.46 -1.86
CA GLU A 13 4.13 6.96 -3.15
C GLU A 13 4.31 5.45 -3.08
N PHE A 14 3.57 4.73 -3.92
CA PHE A 14 3.82 3.32 -4.20
C PHE A 14 4.49 3.19 -5.56
N SER A 15 5.71 2.66 -5.57
CA SER A 15 6.46 2.38 -6.79
C SER A 15 6.43 0.88 -7.07
N ASN A 16 5.90 0.49 -8.23
CA ASN A 16 5.98 -0.89 -8.69
C ASN A 16 7.34 -1.16 -9.36
N ASP A 17 8.30 -1.61 -8.56
CA ASP A 17 9.63 -2.03 -9.05
C ASP A 17 9.68 -3.50 -9.48
N THR A 18 8.54 -4.20 -9.46
CA THR A 18 8.45 -5.60 -9.85
C THR A 18 8.17 -5.75 -11.33
N LEU A 19 8.47 -6.93 -11.89
CA LEU A 19 8.15 -7.26 -13.29
C LEU A 19 6.66 -7.55 -13.51
N ASP A 20 5.90 -7.74 -12.43
CA ASP A 20 4.49 -8.07 -12.47
C ASP A 20 3.64 -6.80 -12.25
N CYS A 21 2.40 -6.81 -12.76
CA CYS A 21 1.44 -5.75 -12.45
C CYS A 21 0.99 -5.84 -10.99
N ALA A 22 0.91 -4.71 -10.31
CA ALA A 22 0.41 -4.63 -8.95
C ALA A 22 -0.88 -3.82 -8.91
N THR A 23 -1.85 -4.18 -8.06
CA THR A 23 -3.03 -3.36 -7.81
C THR A 23 -3.01 -2.82 -6.40
N VAL A 24 -3.20 -1.52 -6.23
CA VAL A 24 -3.37 -0.87 -4.94
C VAL A 24 -4.85 -0.60 -4.72
N GLN A 25 -5.42 -1.12 -3.64
CA GLN A 25 -6.82 -0.95 -3.28
C GLN A 25 -6.98 -0.40 -1.87
N LEU A 26 -7.87 0.56 -1.67
CA LEU A 26 -8.26 1.02 -0.33
C LEU A 26 -9.11 -0.06 0.38
N SER A 27 -8.73 -0.44 1.61
CA SER A 27 -9.38 -1.52 2.36
C SER A 27 -10.73 -1.09 2.96
N ARG A 28 -10.91 0.20 3.26
CA ARG A 28 -12.12 0.76 3.85
C ARG A 28 -12.47 2.08 3.18
N ASP A 29 -13.76 2.33 2.97
CA ASP A 29 -14.25 3.61 2.48
C ASP A 29 -14.20 4.65 3.62
N TYR A 30 -13.16 5.49 3.64
CA TYR A 30 -13.01 6.59 4.59
C TYR A 30 -13.85 7.81 4.19
N GLY A 31 -15.16 7.62 3.96
CA GLY A 31 -16.12 8.69 3.66
C GLY A 31 -16.13 9.20 2.22
N ARG A 32 -15.17 8.81 1.37
CA ARG A 32 -15.18 9.07 -0.08
C ARG A 32 -15.49 7.76 -0.79
N ASN A 33 -16.60 7.71 -1.53
CA ASN A 33 -17.03 6.52 -2.26
C ASN A 33 -15.86 5.84 -2.99
N SER A 34 -15.86 4.50 -2.89
CA SER A 34 -15.39 3.54 -3.87
C SER A 34 -14.10 2.85 -3.47
N ARG A 35 -14.21 1.51 -3.38
CA ARG A 35 -13.21 0.47 -3.64
C ARG A 35 -12.40 0.78 -4.92
N THR A 36 -11.66 1.87 -4.90
CA THR A 36 -10.83 2.33 -6.00
C THR A 36 -9.64 1.40 -6.03
N ILE A 37 -9.51 0.71 -7.16
CA ILE A 37 -8.40 -0.18 -7.44
C ILE A 37 -7.58 0.54 -8.50
N VAL A 38 -6.35 0.89 -8.16
CA VAL A 38 -5.38 1.43 -9.11
C VAL A 38 -4.50 0.28 -9.56
N LEU A 39 -4.48 0.03 -10.86
CA LEU A 39 -3.52 -0.89 -11.48
C LEU A 39 -2.23 -0.13 -11.77
N LEU A 40 -1.11 -0.64 -11.26
CA LEU A 40 0.23 -0.16 -11.53
C LEU A 40 0.95 -1.16 -12.43
N GLN A 41 1.40 -0.68 -13.58
CA GLN A 41 2.29 -1.42 -14.47
C GLN A 41 3.72 -1.50 -13.88
N PRO A 42 4.56 -2.42 -14.36
CA PRO A 42 5.98 -2.46 -14.01
C PRO A 42 6.67 -1.13 -14.28
N GLY A 43 7.31 -0.55 -13.28
CA GLY A 43 7.99 0.74 -13.33
C GLY A 43 7.09 1.97 -13.08
N GLU A 44 5.78 1.78 -12.89
CA GLU A 44 4.88 2.88 -12.56
C GLU A 44 4.91 3.24 -11.07
N VAL A 45 4.64 4.52 -10.80
CA VAL A 45 4.52 5.07 -9.45
C VAL A 45 3.15 5.71 -9.32
N VAL A 46 2.43 5.40 -8.23
CA VAL A 46 1.21 6.11 -7.85
C VAL A 46 1.48 6.91 -6.58
N ALA A 47 1.07 8.18 -6.58
CA ALA A 47 1.05 9.02 -5.39
C ALA A 47 -0.38 9.15 -4.87
N LEU A 48 -0.57 8.84 -3.59
CA LEU A 48 -1.83 8.99 -2.87
C LEU A 48 -1.69 10.15 -1.90
N VAL A 49 -2.72 10.98 -1.79
CA VAL A 49 -2.74 12.10 -0.86
C VAL A 49 -3.51 11.67 0.39
N LEU A 50 -2.89 11.81 1.56
CA LEU A 50 -3.44 11.41 2.86
C LEU A 50 -3.40 12.59 3.81
N GLU A 51 -4.26 12.58 4.82
CA GLU A 51 -4.19 13.53 5.91
C GLU A 51 -3.12 13.10 6.93
N ALA A 52 -2.33 14.05 7.41
CA ALA A 52 -1.29 13.79 8.40
C ALA A 52 -1.87 13.23 9.72
N GLY A 53 -1.23 12.21 10.27
CA GLY A 53 -1.66 11.57 11.52
C GLY A 53 -2.83 10.60 11.36
N SER A 54 -3.59 10.68 10.26
CA SER A 54 -4.66 9.74 9.93
C SER A 54 -4.12 8.37 9.51
N THR A 55 -4.91 7.33 9.76
CA THR A 55 -4.52 5.94 9.50
C THR A 55 -5.34 5.37 8.35
N TYR A 56 -4.66 4.99 7.28
CA TYR A 56 -5.28 4.45 6.07
C TYR A 56 -4.83 3.01 5.85
N LYS A 57 -5.76 2.15 5.41
CA LYS A 57 -5.46 0.75 5.11
C LYS A 57 -5.57 0.49 3.62
N TYR A 58 -4.52 -0.09 3.07
CA TYR A 58 -4.37 -0.46 1.68
C TYR A 58 -4.16 -1.96 1.53
N VAL A 59 -4.62 -2.51 0.43
CA VAL A 59 -4.39 -3.87 0.00
C VAL A 59 -3.65 -3.80 -1.32
N LEU A 60 -2.42 -4.28 -1.33
CA LEU A 60 -1.63 -4.46 -2.54
C LEU A 60 -1.78 -5.90 -3.02
N ARG A 61 -2.19 -6.10 -4.26
CA ARG A 61 -2.25 -7.42 -4.88
C ARG A 61 -1.27 -7.48 -6.04
N THR A 62 -0.63 -8.62 -6.17
CA THR A 62 0.18 -9.04 -7.31
C THR A 62 -0.37 -10.40 -7.76
N PRO A 63 0.02 -10.91 -8.94
CA PRO A 63 -0.48 -12.18 -9.45
C PRO A 63 -0.26 -13.37 -8.50
N SER A 64 0.76 -13.29 -7.64
CA SER A 64 1.15 -14.39 -6.73
C SER A 64 0.91 -14.10 -5.24
N LYS A 65 0.82 -12.82 -4.84
CA LYS A 65 0.80 -12.41 -3.43
C LYS A 65 -0.12 -11.22 -3.19
N VAL A 66 -0.66 -11.15 -1.98
CA VAL A 66 -1.42 -10.02 -1.46
C VAL A 66 -0.78 -9.55 -0.16
N ALA A 67 -0.67 -8.24 0.00
CA ALA A 67 -0.21 -7.58 1.20
C ALA A 67 -1.27 -6.60 1.70
N SER A 68 -1.61 -6.67 2.99
CA SER A 68 -2.35 -5.63 3.70
C SER A 68 -1.34 -4.69 4.34
N VAL A 69 -1.49 -3.40 4.09
CA VAL A 69 -0.59 -2.36 4.56
C VAL A 69 -1.40 -1.27 5.24
N THR A 70 -1.01 -0.93 6.46
CA THR A 70 -1.54 0.23 7.18
C THR A 70 -0.53 1.37 7.08
N ALA A 71 -0.96 2.48 6.49
CA ALA A 71 -0.20 3.72 6.39
C ALA A 71 -0.62 4.68 7.50
N ARG A 72 0.35 5.15 8.28
CA ARG A 72 0.18 6.24 9.26
C ARG A 72 1.44 7.08 9.29
N GLY A 73 1.39 8.23 8.61
CA GLY A 73 2.50 9.15 8.49
C GLY A 73 2.17 10.54 9.00
N TRP A 74 3.22 11.28 9.36
CA TRP A 74 3.21 12.74 9.54
C TRP A 74 4.14 13.40 8.51
N ARG A 75 4.60 12.64 7.52
CA ARG A 75 5.54 13.06 6.45
C ARG A 75 5.24 12.24 5.21
N ASP A 76 5.80 12.67 4.08
CA ASP A 76 5.72 11.91 2.84
C ASP A 76 6.38 10.54 2.99
N LEU A 77 5.74 9.54 2.41
CA LEU A 77 6.09 8.14 2.50
C LEU A 77 6.36 7.61 1.10
N ASN A 78 7.48 6.92 0.92
CA ASN A 78 7.78 6.24 -0.33
C ASN A 78 8.01 4.76 -0.03
N CYS A 79 7.34 3.89 -0.79
CA CYS A 79 7.46 2.45 -0.66
C CYS A 79 7.50 1.77 -2.02
N THR A 80 8.43 0.83 -2.15
CA THR A 80 8.48 -0.07 -3.29
C THR A 80 7.70 -1.35 -3.03
N VAL A 81 7.06 -1.87 -4.07
CA VAL A 81 6.26 -3.09 -3.99
C VAL A 81 7.11 -4.28 -3.56
N SER A 82 8.34 -4.40 -4.08
CA SER A 82 9.26 -5.49 -3.69
C SER A 82 9.58 -5.50 -2.19
N GLN A 83 9.80 -4.33 -1.59
CA GLN A 83 10.11 -4.20 -0.16
C GLN A 83 8.93 -4.62 0.70
N LEU A 84 7.71 -4.22 0.32
CA LEU A 84 6.49 -4.61 1.01
C LEU A 84 6.27 -6.13 0.99
N PHE A 85 6.63 -6.81 -0.11
CA PHE A 85 6.53 -8.27 -0.17
C PHE A 85 7.73 -9.02 0.41
N ALA A 86 8.90 -8.37 0.51
CA ALA A 86 10.10 -8.92 1.15
C ALA A 86 9.99 -8.90 2.68
N SER A 87 9.30 -7.91 3.25
CA SER A 87 9.03 -7.82 4.70
C SER A 87 8.06 -8.89 5.23
N ALA A 88 7.66 -9.86 4.39
CA ALA A 88 6.89 -11.04 4.78
C ALA A 88 7.63 -12.00 5.72
N ASN A 89 8.94 -11.82 5.87
CA ASN A 89 9.73 -12.70 6.72
C ASN A 89 9.52 -12.32 8.20
N PRO A 90 8.95 -13.21 9.05
CA PRO A 90 8.59 -12.86 10.44
C PRO A 90 9.77 -12.41 11.31
N GLN A 91 11.00 -12.76 10.93
CA GLN A 91 12.23 -12.34 11.64
C GLN A 91 12.69 -10.92 11.30
N GLN A 92 12.09 -10.24 10.31
CA GLN A 92 12.40 -8.87 9.89
C GLN A 92 11.20 -7.94 10.05
N GLN A 93 10.39 -8.12 11.09
CA GLN A 93 9.44 -7.09 11.54
C GLN A 93 10.20 -5.89 12.13
N SER A 94 10.88 -5.15 11.26
CA SER A 94 11.72 -4.00 11.59
C SER A 94 10.87 -2.75 11.75
N GLY A 95 9.99 -2.73 12.75
CA GLY A 95 9.22 -1.53 13.11
C GLY A 95 8.40 -0.92 11.95
N PRO A 96 7.79 0.26 12.15
CA PRO A 96 7.16 0.99 11.07
C PRO A 96 8.25 1.48 10.11
N VAL A 97 8.31 0.92 8.90
CA VAL A 97 9.19 1.44 7.84
C VAL A 97 8.53 2.73 7.38
N ASN A 98 9.07 3.88 7.81
CA ASN A 98 8.53 5.20 7.49
C ASN A 98 7.01 5.30 7.75
N GLY A 99 6.52 4.90 8.93
CA GLY A 99 5.09 5.00 9.24
C GLY A 99 4.15 4.03 8.49
N LEU A 100 4.71 3.12 7.68
CA LEU A 100 3.97 2.02 7.07
C LEU A 100 4.19 0.73 7.86
N VAL A 101 3.09 0.02 8.10
CA VAL A 101 3.06 -1.26 8.79
C VAL A 101 2.43 -2.27 7.85
N VAL A 102 3.17 -3.34 7.55
CA VAL A 102 2.64 -4.47 6.79
C VAL A 102 1.93 -5.41 7.76
N ASP A 103 0.59 -5.39 7.75
CA ASP A 103 -0.23 -6.17 8.70
C ASP A 103 -0.17 -7.67 8.39
N ARG A 104 -0.32 -8.03 7.11
CA ARG A 104 -0.44 -9.43 6.68
C ARG A 104 -0.05 -9.58 5.23
N ILE A 105 0.67 -10.65 4.92
CA ILE A 105 0.93 -11.11 3.56
C ILE A 105 0.39 -12.52 3.40
N TRP A 106 -0.29 -12.78 2.29
CA TRP A 106 -0.77 -14.11 1.93
C TRP A 106 -0.63 -14.34 0.43
N ARG A 107 -0.66 -15.60 0.01
CA ARG A 107 -0.66 -15.94 -1.41
C ARG A 107 -2.09 -15.83 -1.95
N GLU A 108 -2.26 -15.17 -3.09
CA GLU A 108 -3.53 -15.18 -3.81
C GLU A 108 -3.64 -16.53 -4.53
N TYR A 109 -4.47 -17.44 -4.04
CA TYR A 109 -4.71 -18.75 -4.71
C TYR A 109 -5.73 -18.65 -5.85
N ARG A 110 -6.27 -17.45 -6.11
CA ARG A 110 -7.14 -17.19 -7.26
C ARG A 110 -6.29 -16.87 -8.47
N MET A 111 -5.59 -17.87 -9.00
CA MET A 111 -5.23 -17.87 -10.41
C MET A 111 -6.55 -17.81 -11.19
N THR A 112 -6.97 -16.62 -11.62
CA THR A 112 -7.84 -16.54 -12.78
C THR A 112 -6.94 -16.87 -13.96
N ILE A 113 -6.85 -18.16 -14.26
CA ILE A 113 -6.39 -18.66 -15.55
C ILE A 113 -7.40 -18.08 -16.54
N TRP A 114 -7.12 -16.88 -17.06
CA TRP A 114 -7.74 -16.41 -18.29
C TRP A 114 -7.18 -17.31 -19.40
N ASN A 115 -7.73 -18.52 -19.48
CA ASN A 115 -7.77 -19.26 -20.72
C ASN A 115 -8.97 -18.70 -21.46
N ASP A 116 -8.72 -17.91 -22.49
CA ASP A 116 -9.66 -17.79 -23.60
C ASP A 116 -9.01 -18.46 -24.84
N PRO A 117 -9.82 -19.15 -25.68
CA PRO A 117 -9.42 -20.17 -26.64
C PRO A 117 -8.81 -19.65 -27.96
#